data_AF-A0A8B5YCH4-F1
#
_entry.id   AF-A0A8B5YCH4-F1
#
_cell.length_a   1.000
_cell.length_b   1.000
_cell.length_c   1.000
_cell.angle_alpha   90.00
_cell.angle_beta   90.00
_cell.angle_gamma   90.00
#
_symmetry.space_group_name_H-M   'P 1'
#
loop_
_entity.id
_entity.type
_entity.pdbx_description
1 polymer ?
#
loop_
_entity_poly.entity_id
_entity_poly.type
_entity_poly.pdbx_seq_one_letter_code
_entity_poly.pdbx_strand_id
1 'polypeptide(L)'
;MKILAVKDATGVMEPLPGFVTTRTDGSDGARSLKVTGVKTKNNQSGYNLVKNENTLIFDNEEYIIKTHRERTYRKGVGVEVTAIHRIFDDLMNNYIYEEKTGTLRLDAMLSFALAGSGYTFEIDTTDLPISVRVENFGWNNSLALFRDILEKFGAEFDYRGKKIYVAKKFGIQRDDSFLRYKFNVKDPQKEIDTSSFSTYIRGYGKKDEKGNYLFVEYKSPLAEFYGIKHADPVKDERYTDKESLLAAMKKQLNDSMDISLTFTAIELKSMGLSDIKKGDYVWCVIEPFDLNVQLRAVSREDYSDESKSPTFTFGSIAKKASDIIASFNTTKKAVDKVIDTSTGKIKDSAINMNGIATKAELQSHISNTVVHITAEERATWNAASNSLDNLDSITWATPILKNGWVQYPDQSWNYPIQYGKDFVGTVYLRGAISSGTIGNAIPAFTLPVGYRPPFPYLFIGVSSVSPDGIPQYFRGVVTPSGDVCIENSSSAELSNQFIGIYTQFKAV
;
A
#
# COMPACT_ATOMS: atom_id res chain seq x y z
N MET A 1 -32.08 17.26 -0.49
CA MET A 1 -32.03 16.73 0.88
C MET A 1 -33.26 15.87 1.11
N LYS A 2 -33.10 14.58 1.48
CA LYS A 2 -34.26 13.74 1.83
C LYS A 2 -34.88 14.27 3.13
N ILE A 3 -36.19 14.53 3.11
CA ILE A 3 -36.90 15.06 4.29
C ILE A 3 -37.14 13.91 5.28
N LEU A 4 -36.84 14.16 6.55
CA LEU A 4 -37.21 13.29 7.66
C LEU A 4 -38.36 13.94 8.43
N ALA A 5 -39.41 13.16 8.67
CA ALA A 5 -40.52 13.55 9.51
C ALA A 5 -40.85 12.46 10.53
N VAL A 6 -41.54 12.85 11.60
CA VAL A 6 -42.12 11.93 12.58
C VAL A 6 -43.62 12.11 12.61
N LYS A 7 -44.34 11.00 12.70
CA LYS A 7 -45.78 10.91 12.83
C LYS A 7 -46.11 10.15 14.10
N ASP A 8 -46.96 10.73 14.94
CA ASP A 8 -47.44 10.07 16.15
C ASP A 8 -48.62 9.11 15.84
N ALA A 9 -49.09 8.41 16.87
CA ALA A 9 -50.24 7.51 16.74
C ALA A 9 -51.56 8.23 16.41
N THR A 10 -51.66 9.54 16.66
CA THR A 10 -52.87 10.34 16.35
C THR A 10 -52.88 10.87 14.92
N GLY A 11 -51.77 10.72 14.20
CA GLY A 11 -51.59 11.15 12.81
C GLY A 11 -50.98 12.54 12.66
N VAL A 12 -50.62 13.21 13.77
CA VAL A 12 -49.90 14.48 13.74
C VAL A 12 -48.50 14.23 13.22
N MET A 13 -48.10 14.99 12.20
CA MET A 13 -46.83 14.84 11.51
C MET A 13 -46.01 16.13 11.62
N GLU A 14 -44.75 16.00 12.01
CA GLU A 14 -43.83 17.12 12.19
C GLU A 14 -42.48 16.82 11.52
N PRO A 15 -41.85 17.81 10.85
CA PRO A 15 -40.52 17.63 10.30
C PRO A 15 -39.45 17.58 11.40
N LEU A 16 -38.33 16.90 11.12
CA LEU A 16 -37.18 16.79 12.02
C LEU A 16 -35.93 17.49 11.42
N PRO A 17 -35.92 18.83 11.29
CA PRO A 17 -34.76 19.53 10.74
C PRO A 17 -33.54 19.40 11.67
N GLY A 18 -32.36 19.22 11.06
CA GLY A 18 -31.08 19.08 11.76
C GLY A 18 -30.82 17.69 12.34
N PHE A 19 -31.73 16.73 12.14
CA PHE A 19 -31.47 15.33 12.44
C PHE A 19 -30.68 14.66 11.32
N VAL A 20 -29.79 13.76 11.71
CA VAL A 20 -29.01 12.92 10.79
C VAL A 20 -29.62 11.54 10.78
N THR A 21 -29.81 10.98 9.60
CA THR A 21 -30.39 9.66 9.37
C THR A 21 -29.38 8.80 8.65
N THR A 22 -29.21 7.58 9.13
CA THR A 22 -28.59 6.48 8.40
C THR A 22 -29.68 5.45 8.14
N ARG A 23 -29.93 5.14 6.88
CA ARG A 23 -30.76 4.00 6.49
C ARG A 23 -29.85 2.84 6.12
N THR A 24 -30.17 1.66 6.63
CA THR A 24 -29.42 0.43 6.38
C THR A 24 -30.35 -0.58 5.73
N ASP A 25 -30.04 -0.96 4.50
CA ASP A 25 -30.57 -2.14 3.82
C ASP A 25 -29.70 -3.34 4.23
N GLY A 26 -30.13 -4.10 5.23
CA GLY A 26 -29.38 -5.22 5.82
C GLY A 26 -29.34 -6.46 4.94
N SER A 27 -28.38 -7.34 5.19
CA SER A 27 -28.17 -8.60 4.45
C SER A 27 -29.36 -9.55 4.52
N ASP A 28 -30.05 -9.57 5.66
CA ASP A 28 -31.27 -10.32 5.90
C ASP A 28 -32.52 -9.72 5.21
N GLY A 29 -32.40 -8.58 4.52
CA GLY A 29 -33.55 -7.92 3.88
C GLY A 29 -34.32 -7.00 4.82
N ALA A 30 -33.91 -6.89 6.08
CA ALA A 30 -34.42 -5.87 6.96
C ALA A 30 -33.92 -4.49 6.53
N ARG A 31 -34.84 -3.52 6.50
CA ARG A 31 -34.47 -2.11 6.39
C ARG A 31 -34.68 -1.44 7.73
N SER A 32 -33.68 -0.70 8.17
CA SER A 32 -33.72 0.01 9.44
C SER A 32 -33.26 1.45 9.26
N LEU A 33 -33.73 2.32 10.15
CA LEU A 33 -33.27 3.70 10.28
C LEU A 33 -32.60 3.87 11.63
N LYS A 34 -31.42 4.49 11.62
CA LYS A 34 -30.82 5.11 12.78
C LYS A 34 -30.92 6.62 12.63
N VAL A 35 -31.52 7.28 13.61
CA VAL A 35 -31.74 8.73 13.60
C VAL A 35 -31.13 9.35 14.86
N THR A 36 -30.29 10.36 14.66
CA THR A 36 -29.63 11.09 15.74
C THR A 36 -29.85 12.58 15.54
N GLY A 37 -30.27 13.28 16.60
CA GLY A 37 -30.43 14.73 16.54
C GLY A 37 -30.43 15.40 17.90
N VAL A 38 -30.14 16.70 17.89
CA VAL A 38 -30.13 17.57 19.08
C VAL A 38 -31.39 18.42 19.06
N LYS A 39 -31.99 18.62 20.24
CA LYS A 39 -33.14 19.50 20.42
C LYS A 39 -32.74 20.94 20.16
N THR A 40 -33.48 21.61 19.28
CA THR A 40 -33.35 23.03 18.96
C THR A 40 -34.72 23.68 18.98
N LYS A 41 -34.78 25.03 18.98
CA LYS A 41 -36.05 25.75 18.88
C LYS A 41 -36.82 25.42 17.59
N ASN A 42 -36.11 25.12 16.51
CA ASN A 42 -36.71 24.89 15.18
C ASN A 42 -37.26 23.47 14.99
N ASN A 43 -36.82 22.51 15.81
CA ASN A 43 -37.28 21.11 15.72
C ASN A 43 -38.03 20.64 16.98
N GLN A 44 -38.36 21.56 17.90
CA GLN A 44 -38.90 21.21 19.22
C GLN A 44 -40.22 20.43 19.16
N SER A 45 -41.14 20.82 18.26
CA SER A 45 -42.43 20.12 18.08
C SER A 45 -42.21 18.67 17.65
N GLY A 46 -41.46 18.45 16.57
CA GLY A 46 -41.12 17.12 16.10
C GLY A 46 -40.28 16.32 17.09
N TYR A 47 -39.30 16.94 17.76
CA TYR A 47 -38.47 16.29 18.79
C TYR A 47 -39.32 15.62 19.87
N ASN A 48 -40.40 16.28 20.32
CA ASN A 48 -41.28 15.73 21.35
C ASN A 48 -42.10 14.52 20.88
N LEU A 49 -42.22 14.32 19.56
CA LEU A 49 -42.89 13.17 18.94
C LEU A 49 -41.92 12.02 18.65
N VAL A 50 -40.61 12.21 18.79
CA VAL A 50 -39.63 11.12 18.66
C VAL A 50 -39.71 10.23 19.89
N LYS A 51 -40.60 9.23 19.86
CA LYS A 51 -40.84 8.28 20.95
C LYS A 51 -41.00 6.87 20.38
N ASN A 52 -40.78 5.85 21.21
CA ASN A 52 -41.08 4.47 20.84
C ASN A 52 -42.51 4.33 20.29
N GLU A 53 -42.66 3.45 19.30
CA GLU A 53 -43.90 3.16 18.56
C GLU A 53 -44.44 4.29 17.66
N ASN A 54 -43.87 5.49 17.71
CA ASN A 54 -44.15 6.51 16.70
C ASN A 54 -43.42 6.18 15.38
N THR A 55 -43.93 6.74 14.29
CA THR A 55 -43.47 6.43 12.92
C THR A 55 -42.54 7.51 12.41
N LEU A 56 -41.33 7.14 11.99
CA LEU A 56 -40.46 7.95 11.16
C LEU A 56 -40.83 7.76 9.69
N ILE A 57 -40.87 8.86 8.95
CA ILE A 57 -41.10 8.87 7.51
C ILE A 57 -39.83 9.38 6.83
N PHE A 58 -39.26 8.56 5.97
CA PHE A 58 -38.03 8.86 5.23
C PHE A 58 -38.11 8.26 3.83
N ASP A 59 -37.86 9.06 2.81
CA ASP A 59 -37.87 8.61 1.40
C ASP A 59 -39.19 7.93 0.98
N ASN A 60 -40.32 8.45 1.48
CA ASN A 60 -41.69 7.91 1.32
C ASN A 60 -41.92 6.51 1.92
N GLU A 61 -41.06 6.07 2.83
CA GLU A 61 -41.23 4.83 3.57
C GLU A 61 -41.44 5.09 5.07
N GLU A 62 -42.18 4.19 5.71
CA GLU A 62 -42.55 4.29 7.13
C GLU A 62 -41.71 3.32 7.97
N TYR A 63 -41.15 3.83 9.06
CA TYR A 63 -40.32 3.07 10.00
C TYR A 63 -40.81 3.28 11.44
N ILE A 64 -40.98 2.21 12.20
CA ILE A 64 -41.51 2.26 13.57
C ILE A 64 -40.35 2.33 14.57
N ILE A 65 -40.35 3.34 15.45
CA ILE A 65 -39.29 3.54 16.44
C ILE A 65 -39.34 2.42 17.50
N LYS A 66 -38.24 1.69 17.66
CA LYS A 66 -38.10 0.58 18.62
C LYS A 66 -37.12 0.84 19.76
N THR A 67 -36.13 1.70 19.54
CA THR A 67 -35.24 2.14 20.63
C THR A 67 -35.21 3.65 20.72
N HIS A 68 -35.09 4.15 21.95
CA HIS A 68 -34.97 5.57 22.24
C HIS A 68 -33.92 5.79 23.32
N ARG A 69 -32.89 6.57 23.00
CA ARG A 69 -31.79 6.88 23.90
C ARG A 69 -31.57 8.37 23.96
N GLU A 70 -31.80 8.96 25.11
CA GLU A 70 -31.46 10.36 25.35
C GLU A 70 -29.98 10.52 25.68
N ARG A 71 -29.37 11.59 25.17
CA ARG A 71 -27.97 11.92 25.41
C ARG A 71 -27.81 13.41 25.67
N THR A 72 -26.91 13.74 26.59
CA THR A 72 -26.43 15.11 26.76
C THR A 72 -25.28 15.38 25.79
N TYR A 73 -25.33 16.53 25.15
CA TYR A 73 -24.29 17.05 24.26
C TYR A 73 -23.77 18.36 24.84
N ARG A 74 -22.57 18.78 24.42
CA ARG A 74 -21.94 20.03 24.88
C ARG A 74 -22.83 21.28 24.70
N LYS A 75 -23.81 21.23 23.79
CA LYS A 75 -24.73 22.33 23.45
C LYS A 75 -26.23 22.01 23.65
N GLY A 76 -26.59 21.01 24.47
CA GLY A 76 -28.00 20.70 24.77
C GLY A 76 -28.28 19.22 24.97
N VAL A 77 -29.55 18.83 24.93
CA VAL A 77 -30.01 17.44 24.96
C VAL A 77 -30.35 16.97 23.54
N GLY A 78 -30.13 15.69 23.27
CA GLY A 78 -30.48 15.07 22.00
C GLY A 78 -30.94 13.64 22.20
N VAL A 79 -31.31 13.01 21.10
CA VAL A 79 -31.83 11.66 21.08
C VAL A 79 -31.15 10.86 19.96
N GLU A 80 -30.92 9.59 20.24
CA GLU A 80 -30.53 8.56 19.29
C GLU A 80 -31.62 7.48 19.30
N VAL A 81 -32.27 7.26 18.15
CA VAL A 81 -33.33 6.27 18.00
C VAL A 81 -32.98 5.28 16.89
N THR A 82 -33.45 4.04 17.04
CA THR A 82 -33.49 3.08 15.93
C THR A 82 -34.92 2.69 15.62
N ALA A 83 -35.23 2.57 14.34
CA ALA A 83 -36.53 2.20 13.82
C ALA A 83 -36.41 1.08 12.78
N ILE A 84 -37.41 0.21 12.72
CA ILE A 84 -37.52 -0.87 11.74
C ILE A 84 -38.56 -0.52 10.69
N HIS A 85 -38.38 -0.93 9.44
CA HIS A 85 -39.39 -0.69 8.41
C HIS A 85 -40.75 -1.30 8.82
N ARG A 86 -41.85 -0.59 8.54
CA ARG A 86 -43.21 -0.93 9.00
C ARG A 86 -43.62 -2.37 8.76
N ILE A 87 -43.24 -2.96 7.61
CA ILE A 87 -43.49 -4.37 7.31
C ILE A 87 -43.02 -5.33 8.41
N PHE A 88 -41.86 -5.09 9.02
CA PHE A 88 -41.34 -5.97 10.07
C PHE A 88 -42.14 -5.86 11.35
N ASP A 89 -42.63 -4.65 11.66
CA ASP A 89 -43.50 -4.44 12.81
C ASP A 89 -44.87 -5.09 12.59
N ASP A 90 -45.51 -4.82 11.44
CA ASP A 90 -46.81 -5.38 11.09
C ASP A 90 -46.80 -6.92 11.07
N LEU A 91 -45.77 -7.54 10.47
CA LEU A 91 -45.64 -8.99 10.41
C LEU A 91 -45.28 -9.61 11.76
N MET A 92 -44.57 -8.90 12.63
CA MET A 92 -44.27 -9.37 13.99
C MET A 92 -45.51 -9.33 14.89
N ASN A 93 -46.40 -8.36 14.66
CA ASN A 93 -47.63 -8.19 15.43
C ASN A 93 -48.82 -9.03 14.90
N ASN A 94 -48.70 -9.66 13.72
CA ASN A 94 -49.69 -10.61 13.21
C ASN A 94 -49.34 -12.05 13.62
N TYR A 95 -50.26 -12.76 14.27
CA TYR A 95 -50.00 -14.11 14.80
C TYR A 95 -50.91 -15.16 14.17
N ILE A 96 -50.33 -16.30 13.79
CA ILE A 96 -51.06 -17.45 13.24
C ILE A 96 -51.19 -18.52 14.31
N TYR A 97 -52.43 -18.77 14.75
CA TYR A 97 -52.77 -19.76 15.80
C TYR A 97 -53.14 -21.14 15.25
N GLU A 98 -53.03 -21.33 13.95
CA GLU A 98 -53.23 -22.61 13.29
C GLU A 98 -51.88 -23.26 12.97
N GLU A 99 -51.90 -24.55 12.63
CA GLU A 99 -50.72 -25.26 12.14
C GLU A 99 -51.03 -26.10 10.91
N LYS A 100 -50.00 -26.38 10.12
CA LYS A 100 -50.04 -27.30 8.99
C LYS A 100 -48.88 -28.28 9.04
N THR A 101 -49.20 -29.52 8.69
CA THR A 101 -48.26 -30.62 8.52
C THR A 101 -48.48 -31.25 7.15
N GLY A 102 -47.40 -31.59 6.46
CA GLY A 102 -47.44 -32.21 5.14
C GLY A 102 -46.43 -31.62 4.16
N THR A 103 -46.58 -31.98 2.89
CA THR A 103 -45.77 -31.41 1.80
C THR A 103 -46.49 -30.20 1.23
N LEU A 104 -45.96 -29.00 1.47
CA LEU A 104 -46.59 -27.74 1.08
C LEU A 104 -45.75 -27.01 0.03
N ARG A 105 -46.43 -26.36 -0.90
CA ARG A 105 -45.83 -25.47 -1.90
C ARG A 105 -45.55 -24.08 -1.30
N LEU A 106 -44.62 -23.35 -1.89
CA LEU A 106 -44.20 -22.02 -1.43
C LEU A 106 -45.38 -21.03 -1.32
N ASP A 107 -46.25 -20.99 -2.33
CA ASP A 107 -47.44 -20.14 -2.38
C ASP A 107 -48.46 -20.46 -1.28
N ALA A 108 -48.68 -21.75 -1.02
CA ALA A 108 -49.58 -22.19 0.04
C ALA A 108 -49.05 -21.83 1.44
N MET A 109 -47.72 -21.95 1.65
CA MET A 109 -47.09 -21.57 2.91
C MET A 109 -47.09 -20.05 3.12
N LEU A 110 -46.79 -19.27 2.09
CA LEU A 110 -46.81 -17.80 2.17
C LEU A 110 -48.23 -17.27 2.43
N SER A 111 -49.24 -17.84 1.75
CA SER A 111 -50.65 -17.48 1.99
C SER A 111 -51.07 -17.75 3.42
N PHE A 112 -50.63 -18.88 3.98
CA PHE A 112 -50.92 -19.24 5.36
C PHE A 112 -50.18 -18.34 6.35
N ALA A 113 -48.87 -18.12 6.16
CA ALA A 113 -48.05 -17.33 7.06
C ALA A 113 -48.44 -15.84 7.07
N LEU A 114 -48.94 -15.30 5.96
CA LEU A 114 -49.31 -13.89 5.81
C LEU A 114 -50.81 -13.63 5.98
N ALA A 115 -51.61 -14.65 6.32
CA ALA A 115 -53.05 -14.49 6.53
C ALA A 115 -53.33 -13.44 7.60
N GLY A 116 -54.21 -12.48 7.30
CA GLY A 116 -54.56 -11.39 8.21
C GLY A 116 -53.56 -10.23 8.32
N SER A 117 -52.35 -10.37 7.76
CA SER A 117 -51.32 -9.32 7.85
C SER A 117 -51.60 -8.08 7.00
N GLY A 118 -52.47 -8.21 5.98
CA GLY A 118 -52.71 -7.15 4.99
C GLY A 118 -51.62 -7.01 3.93
N TYR A 119 -50.63 -7.91 3.90
CA TYR A 119 -49.60 -7.99 2.88
C TYR A 119 -49.93 -9.03 1.83
N THR A 120 -49.57 -8.74 0.58
CA THR A 120 -49.70 -9.65 -0.56
C THR A 120 -48.32 -10.05 -1.06
N PHE A 121 -48.24 -11.12 -1.85
CA PHE A 121 -46.97 -11.59 -2.37
C PHE A 121 -47.02 -11.96 -3.86
N GLU A 122 -45.86 -11.94 -4.50
CA GLU A 122 -45.60 -12.45 -5.85
C GLU A 122 -44.35 -13.33 -5.80
N ILE A 123 -44.36 -14.44 -6.53
CA ILE A 123 -43.31 -15.46 -6.48
C ILE A 123 -42.75 -15.66 -7.88
N ASP A 124 -41.43 -15.57 -8.00
CA ASP A 124 -40.67 -16.19 -9.08
C ASP A 124 -40.20 -17.57 -8.64
N THR A 125 -40.75 -18.62 -9.25
CA THR A 125 -40.46 -20.01 -8.90
C THR A 125 -39.18 -20.56 -9.54
N THR A 126 -38.48 -19.76 -10.35
CA THR A 126 -37.25 -20.18 -11.03
C THR A 126 -36.20 -20.59 -10.01
N ASP A 127 -35.58 -21.77 -10.19
CA ASP A 127 -34.54 -22.35 -9.33
C ASP A 127 -34.91 -22.54 -7.84
N LEU A 128 -36.21 -22.51 -7.52
CA LEU A 128 -36.72 -22.81 -6.19
C LEU A 128 -37.31 -24.24 -6.11
N PRO A 129 -37.22 -24.90 -4.93
CA PRO A 129 -37.96 -26.13 -4.69
C PRO A 129 -39.46 -25.91 -4.90
N ILE A 130 -40.13 -26.86 -5.55
CA ILE A 130 -41.58 -26.79 -5.79
C ILE A 130 -42.36 -26.88 -4.48
N SER A 131 -41.90 -27.72 -3.56
CA SER A 131 -42.52 -27.96 -2.26
C SER A 131 -41.52 -28.45 -1.23
N VAL A 132 -41.84 -28.26 0.04
CA VAL A 132 -41.07 -28.77 1.17
C VAL A 132 -41.99 -29.50 2.14
N ARG A 133 -41.45 -30.53 2.82
CA ARG A 133 -42.17 -31.22 3.89
C ARG A 133 -42.00 -30.44 5.19
N VAL A 134 -43.11 -30.12 5.84
CA VAL A 134 -43.15 -29.43 7.14
C VAL A 134 -44.00 -30.19 8.14
N GLU A 135 -43.69 -30.02 9.42
CA GLU A 135 -44.42 -30.59 10.55
C GLU A 135 -44.61 -29.48 11.57
N ASN A 136 -45.83 -29.35 12.10
CA ASN A 136 -46.23 -28.33 13.07
C ASN A 136 -45.90 -26.89 12.62
N PHE A 137 -46.04 -26.59 11.32
CA PHE A 137 -45.76 -25.26 10.78
C PHE A 137 -46.91 -24.31 11.12
N GLY A 138 -46.69 -23.38 12.05
CA GLY A 138 -47.73 -22.54 12.61
C GLY A 138 -47.36 -21.99 13.98
N TRP A 139 -48.35 -21.59 14.78
CA TRP A 139 -48.17 -21.14 16.17
C TRP A 139 -47.05 -20.11 16.36
N ASN A 140 -47.00 -19.13 15.48
CA ASN A 140 -45.96 -18.10 15.49
C ASN A 140 -46.42 -16.83 14.80
N ASN A 141 -45.66 -15.75 14.94
CA ASN A 141 -45.93 -14.51 14.21
C ASN A 141 -45.56 -14.66 12.72
N SER A 142 -46.22 -13.88 11.88
CA SER A 142 -46.05 -13.93 10.43
C SER A 142 -44.61 -13.68 10.00
N LEU A 143 -43.87 -12.79 10.70
CA LEU A 143 -42.47 -12.54 10.37
C LEU A 143 -41.62 -13.80 10.58
N ALA A 144 -41.76 -14.48 11.72
CA ALA A 144 -41.02 -15.70 12.02
C ALA A 144 -41.38 -16.84 11.05
N LEU A 145 -42.68 -17.03 10.75
CA LEU A 145 -43.11 -18.03 9.75
C LEU A 145 -42.59 -17.70 8.35
N PHE A 146 -42.60 -16.42 7.97
CA PHE A 146 -42.06 -15.96 6.70
C PHE A 146 -40.55 -16.22 6.60
N ARG A 147 -39.79 -15.96 7.67
CA ARG A 147 -38.35 -16.28 7.73
C ARG A 147 -38.08 -17.78 7.60
N ASP A 148 -38.86 -18.61 8.31
CA ASP A 148 -38.75 -20.06 8.21
C ASP A 148 -39.04 -20.57 6.78
N ILE A 149 -40.05 -20.01 6.11
CA ILE A 149 -40.34 -20.31 4.70
C ILE A 149 -39.13 -20.00 3.81
N LEU A 150 -38.58 -18.78 3.92
CA LEU A 150 -37.45 -18.36 3.10
C LEU A 150 -36.23 -19.27 3.29
N GLU A 151 -35.95 -19.68 4.53
CA GLU A 151 -34.85 -20.60 4.85
C GLU A 151 -35.06 -22.00 4.24
N LYS A 152 -36.27 -22.56 4.39
CA LYS A 152 -36.60 -23.89 3.86
C LYS A 152 -36.51 -23.95 2.34
N PHE A 153 -37.00 -22.93 1.64
CA PHE A 153 -36.94 -22.86 0.18
C PHE A 153 -35.60 -22.31 -0.34
N GLY A 154 -34.79 -21.72 0.54
CA GLY A 154 -33.57 -20.99 0.17
C GLY A 154 -33.90 -19.84 -0.79
N ALA A 155 -34.95 -19.10 -0.47
CA ALA A 155 -35.45 -17.95 -1.20
C ALA A 155 -35.03 -16.64 -0.52
N GLU A 156 -34.99 -15.58 -1.30
CA GLU A 156 -34.84 -14.21 -0.84
C GLU A 156 -36.16 -13.46 -1.01
N PHE A 157 -36.21 -12.24 -0.48
CA PHE A 157 -37.36 -11.35 -0.66
C PHE A 157 -36.93 -9.90 -0.82
N ASP A 158 -37.78 -9.14 -1.49
CA ASP A 158 -37.82 -7.68 -1.48
C ASP A 158 -39.28 -7.23 -1.34
N TYR A 159 -39.53 -5.96 -1.06
CA TYR A 159 -40.89 -5.47 -0.88
C TYR A 159 -41.03 -4.02 -1.34
N ARG A 160 -42.26 -3.69 -1.78
CA ARG A 160 -42.67 -2.32 -2.13
C ARG A 160 -44.08 -2.09 -1.62
N GLY A 161 -44.22 -1.14 -0.71
CA GLY A 161 -45.49 -0.92 -0.01
C GLY A 161 -45.95 -2.21 0.68
N LYS A 162 -47.18 -2.65 0.37
CA LYS A 162 -47.79 -3.87 0.93
C LYS A 162 -47.63 -5.13 0.06
N LYS A 163 -46.72 -5.09 -0.93
CA LYS A 163 -46.44 -6.24 -1.80
C LYS A 163 -45.02 -6.76 -1.56
N ILE A 164 -44.93 -8.04 -1.25
CA ILE A 164 -43.69 -8.80 -1.05
C ILE A 164 -43.37 -9.55 -2.34
N TYR A 165 -42.13 -9.49 -2.78
CA TYR A 165 -41.61 -10.27 -3.91
C TYR A 165 -40.71 -11.35 -3.35
N VAL A 166 -40.90 -12.59 -3.79
CA VAL A 166 -40.10 -13.75 -3.35
C VAL A 166 -39.49 -14.40 -4.58
N ALA A 167 -38.18 -14.65 -4.56
CA ALA A 167 -37.45 -15.26 -5.66
C ALA A 167 -36.24 -16.02 -5.13
N LYS A 168 -35.57 -16.82 -5.98
CA LYS A 168 -34.32 -17.48 -5.58
C LYS A 168 -33.25 -16.47 -5.17
N LYS A 169 -33.09 -15.41 -5.95
CA LYS A 169 -32.15 -14.31 -5.74
C LYS A 169 -32.67 -13.01 -6.34
N PHE A 170 -32.39 -11.88 -5.70
CA PHE A 170 -32.65 -10.54 -6.24
C PHE A 170 -31.39 -9.82 -6.71
N GLY A 171 -31.55 -8.92 -7.69
CA GLY A 171 -30.48 -8.05 -8.19
C GLY A 171 -30.02 -8.45 -9.59
N ILE A 172 -29.28 -7.55 -10.21
CA ILE A 172 -28.80 -7.72 -11.58
C ILE A 172 -27.27 -7.82 -11.63
N GLN A 173 -26.77 -8.49 -12.66
CA GLN A 173 -25.36 -8.41 -13.02
C GLN A 173 -25.11 -7.08 -13.71
N ARG A 174 -24.22 -6.28 -13.12
CA ARG A 174 -23.80 -5.00 -13.68
C ARG A 174 -22.48 -5.20 -14.40
N ASP A 175 -22.50 -5.05 -15.73
CA ASP A 175 -21.30 -5.20 -16.54
C ASP A 175 -20.46 -3.91 -16.58
N ASP A 176 -21.12 -2.74 -16.58
CA ASP A 176 -20.46 -1.43 -16.69
C ASP A 176 -20.00 -0.84 -15.34
N SER A 177 -20.45 -1.40 -14.22
CA SER A 177 -20.16 -0.87 -12.89
C SER A 177 -18.90 -1.50 -12.30
N PHE A 178 -17.82 -0.71 -12.22
CA PHE A 178 -16.56 -1.12 -11.58
C PHE A 178 -16.28 -0.31 -10.30
N LEU A 179 -16.01 -1.01 -9.21
CA LEU A 179 -15.55 -0.46 -7.94
C LEU A 179 -14.05 -0.75 -7.83
N ARG A 180 -13.24 0.30 -7.91
CA ARG A 180 -11.78 0.20 -7.98
C ARG A 180 -11.11 0.95 -6.85
N TYR A 181 -10.15 0.28 -6.21
CA TYR A 181 -9.31 0.88 -5.18
C TYR A 181 -8.55 2.10 -5.72
N LYS A 182 -8.50 3.18 -4.92
CA LYS A 182 -7.96 4.51 -5.29
C LYS A 182 -8.73 5.27 -6.38
N PHE A 183 -9.86 4.75 -6.86
CA PHE A 183 -10.73 5.48 -7.78
C PHE A 183 -12.03 5.88 -7.09
N ASN A 184 -12.96 4.94 -6.94
CA ASN A 184 -14.29 5.15 -6.37
C ASN A 184 -14.55 4.27 -5.13
N VAL A 185 -13.48 3.71 -4.55
CA VAL A 185 -13.51 2.92 -3.32
C VAL A 185 -12.57 3.52 -2.30
N LYS A 186 -13.09 3.79 -1.10
CA LYS A 186 -12.37 4.27 0.07
C LYS A 186 -12.38 3.21 1.17
N ASP A 187 -11.23 3.08 1.84
CA ASP A 187 -10.99 2.22 3.01
C ASP A 187 -11.48 0.77 2.84
N PRO A 188 -10.99 0.02 1.81
CA PRO A 188 -11.37 -1.37 1.68
C PRO A 188 -10.82 -2.21 2.83
N GLN A 189 -11.68 -3.07 3.38
CA GLN A 189 -11.39 -3.99 4.46
C GLN A 189 -11.72 -5.41 4.01
N LYS A 190 -10.79 -6.33 4.24
CA LYS A 190 -10.94 -7.76 3.96
C LYS A 190 -10.89 -8.51 5.28
N GLU A 191 -11.92 -9.29 5.55
CA GLU A 191 -12.04 -10.11 6.75
C GLU A 191 -12.16 -11.58 6.34
N ILE A 192 -11.48 -12.45 7.07
CA ILE A 192 -11.57 -13.90 6.91
C ILE A 192 -11.98 -14.44 8.27
N ASP A 193 -13.20 -14.94 8.38
CA ASP A 193 -13.72 -15.54 9.60
C ASP A 193 -13.76 -17.06 9.48
N THR A 194 -13.03 -17.74 10.36
CA THR A 194 -13.00 -19.21 10.46
C THR A 194 -13.55 -19.71 11.79
N SER A 195 -14.26 -18.86 12.55
CA SER A 195 -14.82 -19.20 13.86
C SER A 195 -15.77 -20.41 13.79
N SER A 196 -16.52 -20.53 12.70
CA SER A 196 -17.46 -21.64 12.43
C SER A 196 -16.91 -22.71 11.48
N PHE A 197 -15.61 -22.67 11.14
CA PHE A 197 -15.01 -23.62 10.21
C PHE A 197 -14.96 -25.04 10.78
N SER A 198 -15.55 -25.99 10.05
CA SER A 198 -15.70 -27.38 10.43
C SER A 198 -15.38 -28.30 9.25
N THR A 199 -14.83 -29.48 9.54
CA THR A 199 -14.38 -30.44 8.52
C THR A 199 -15.06 -31.79 8.66
N TYR A 200 -15.96 -31.94 9.63
CA TYR A 200 -16.64 -33.19 9.91
C TYR A 200 -18.01 -32.97 10.57
N ILE A 201 -19.01 -33.71 10.13
CA ILE A 201 -20.40 -33.62 10.63
C ILE A 201 -21.04 -35.01 10.70
N ARG A 202 -21.97 -35.18 11.64
CA ARG A 202 -22.80 -36.37 11.81
C ARG A 202 -24.27 -36.05 11.56
N GLY A 203 -25.01 -37.00 11.00
CA GLY A 203 -26.43 -36.89 10.74
C GLY A 203 -27.21 -38.05 11.38
N TYR A 204 -28.35 -37.72 11.96
CA TYR A 204 -29.28 -38.64 12.61
C TYR A 204 -30.69 -38.39 12.04
N GLY A 205 -31.13 -39.25 11.12
CA GLY A 205 -32.44 -39.22 10.47
C GLY A 205 -33.51 -40.00 11.24
N LYS A 206 -34.54 -40.50 10.55
CA LYS A 206 -35.63 -41.28 11.16
C LYS A 206 -35.11 -42.52 11.91
N LYS A 207 -35.75 -42.86 13.04
CA LYS A 207 -35.49 -44.12 13.75
C LYS A 207 -36.14 -45.32 13.05
N ASP A 208 -35.45 -46.45 13.09
CA ASP A 208 -36.03 -47.75 12.75
C ASP A 208 -36.95 -48.28 13.86
N GLU A 209 -37.63 -49.40 13.62
CA GLU A 209 -38.53 -50.06 14.57
C GLU A 209 -37.80 -50.52 15.86
N LYS A 210 -36.46 -50.58 15.84
CA LYS A 210 -35.61 -50.95 16.98
C LYS A 210 -35.07 -49.72 17.73
N GLY A 211 -35.46 -48.51 17.31
CA GLY A 211 -35.05 -47.24 17.92
C GLY A 211 -33.69 -46.69 17.47
N ASN A 212 -33.04 -47.30 16.48
CA ASN A 212 -31.76 -46.80 15.94
C ASN A 212 -32.00 -45.72 14.90
N TYR A 213 -31.26 -44.62 14.99
CA TYR A 213 -31.31 -43.56 13.99
C TYR A 213 -30.72 -44.01 12.65
N LEU A 214 -31.29 -43.52 11.55
CA LEU A 214 -30.61 -43.46 10.27
C LEU A 214 -29.33 -42.60 10.43
N PHE A 215 -28.18 -43.25 10.47
CA PHE A 215 -26.91 -42.59 10.79
C PHE A 215 -26.02 -42.43 9.57
N VAL A 216 -25.48 -41.22 9.39
CA VAL A 216 -24.52 -40.87 8.34
C VAL A 216 -23.41 -40.00 8.94
N GLU A 217 -22.17 -40.19 8.47
CA GLU A 217 -21.04 -39.34 8.79
C GLU A 217 -20.49 -38.75 7.49
N TYR A 218 -20.06 -37.49 7.54
CA TYR A 218 -19.41 -36.83 6.41
C TYR A 218 -18.11 -36.15 6.88
N LYS A 219 -17.02 -36.45 6.16
CA LYS A 219 -15.70 -35.87 6.37
C LYS A 219 -15.31 -35.07 5.13
N SER A 220 -15.08 -33.77 5.30
CA SER A 220 -14.56 -32.91 4.24
C SER A 220 -13.15 -33.34 3.87
N PRO A 221 -12.75 -33.27 2.59
CA PRO A 221 -11.36 -33.44 2.17
C PRO A 221 -10.38 -32.51 2.93
N LEU A 222 -10.84 -31.37 3.42
CA LEU A 222 -10.03 -30.45 4.23
C LEU A 222 -9.60 -31.03 5.59
N ALA A 223 -10.27 -32.08 6.07
CA ALA A 223 -9.89 -32.74 7.32
C ALA A 223 -8.51 -33.40 7.27
N GLU A 224 -7.98 -33.70 6.08
CA GLU A 224 -6.61 -34.20 5.91
C GLU A 224 -5.56 -33.14 6.29
N PHE A 225 -5.86 -31.87 6.05
CA PHE A 225 -4.94 -30.75 6.27
C PHE A 225 -5.17 -30.05 7.61
N TYR A 226 -6.44 -29.79 7.94
CA TYR A 226 -6.81 -29.02 9.13
C TYR A 226 -7.26 -29.88 10.32
N GLY A 227 -7.18 -31.21 10.18
CA GLY A 227 -7.68 -32.16 11.16
C GLY A 227 -9.21 -32.24 11.20
N ILE A 228 -9.73 -33.11 12.06
CA ILE A 228 -11.18 -33.28 12.27
C ILE A 228 -11.68 -32.17 13.18
N LYS A 229 -12.57 -31.32 12.66
CA LYS A 229 -13.26 -30.25 13.37
C LYS A 229 -14.77 -30.53 13.29
N HIS A 230 -15.38 -30.83 14.43
CA HIS A 230 -16.78 -31.24 14.50
C HIS A 230 -17.72 -30.03 14.35
N ALA A 231 -18.67 -30.13 13.43
CA ALA A 231 -19.88 -29.31 13.42
C ALA A 231 -20.97 -29.91 14.32
N ASP A 232 -21.95 -29.10 14.68
CA ASP A 232 -23.18 -29.59 15.31
C ASP A 232 -23.87 -30.61 14.40
N PRO A 233 -24.39 -31.71 14.97
CA PRO A 233 -25.00 -32.76 14.16
C PRO A 233 -26.36 -32.33 13.59
N VAL A 234 -26.68 -32.81 12.40
CA VAL A 234 -28.06 -32.74 11.87
C VAL A 234 -28.87 -33.81 12.59
N LYS A 235 -29.91 -33.44 13.33
CA LYS A 235 -30.84 -34.39 13.96
C LYS A 235 -32.27 -34.07 13.58
N ASP A 236 -32.84 -34.88 12.70
CA ASP A 236 -34.16 -34.62 12.12
C ASP A 236 -34.79 -35.91 11.58
N GLU A 237 -35.84 -36.38 12.28
CA GLU A 237 -36.52 -37.63 11.96
C GLU A 237 -37.35 -37.56 10.66
N ARG A 238 -37.47 -36.38 10.02
CA ARG A 238 -38.11 -36.22 8.71
C ARG A 238 -37.28 -36.81 7.58
N TYR A 239 -35.96 -36.96 7.74
CA TYR A 239 -35.10 -37.59 6.75
C TYR A 239 -35.23 -39.11 6.83
N THR A 240 -35.82 -39.71 5.80
CA THR A 240 -36.05 -41.16 5.72
C THR A 240 -35.01 -41.91 4.89
N ASP A 241 -34.15 -41.20 4.16
CA ASP A 241 -33.12 -41.77 3.29
C ASP A 241 -31.75 -41.11 3.51
N LYS A 242 -30.69 -41.85 3.20
CA LYS A 242 -29.31 -41.40 3.46
C LYS A 242 -28.90 -40.23 2.57
N GLU A 243 -29.45 -40.12 1.36
CA GLU A 243 -29.05 -39.15 0.37
C GLU A 243 -29.53 -37.74 0.75
N SER A 244 -30.80 -37.61 1.13
CA SER A 244 -31.38 -36.36 1.62
C SER A 244 -30.73 -35.90 2.93
N LEU A 245 -30.44 -36.83 3.85
CA LEU A 245 -29.71 -36.54 5.08
C LEU A 245 -28.28 -36.07 4.79
N LEU A 246 -27.56 -36.74 3.87
CA LEU A 246 -26.20 -36.33 3.48
C LEU A 246 -26.19 -34.95 2.79
N ALA A 247 -27.19 -34.65 1.96
CA ALA A 247 -27.34 -33.34 1.33
C ALA A 247 -27.57 -32.24 2.37
N ALA A 248 -28.42 -32.49 3.37
CA ALA A 248 -28.64 -31.59 4.50
C ALA A 248 -27.36 -31.38 5.33
N MET A 249 -26.63 -32.47 5.63
CA MET A 249 -25.35 -32.42 6.34
C MET A 249 -24.31 -31.58 5.59
N LYS A 250 -24.17 -31.77 4.28
CA LYS A 250 -23.26 -30.98 3.45
C LYS A 250 -23.67 -29.51 3.35
N LYS A 251 -24.98 -29.21 3.41
CA LYS A 251 -25.48 -27.83 3.45
C LYS A 251 -25.16 -27.15 4.79
N GLN A 252 -25.18 -27.88 5.90
CA GLN A 252 -24.91 -27.36 7.24
C GLN A 252 -23.40 -27.32 7.57
N LEU A 253 -22.59 -28.22 7.02
CA LEU A 253 -21.15 -28.21 7.25
C LEU A 253 -20.52 -26.95 6.63
N ASN A 254 -19.91 -26.12 7.47
CA ASN A 254 -19.12 -24.99 7.00
C ASN A 254 -17.67 -25.41 6.75
N ASP A 255 -17.40 -25.95 5.56
CA ASP A 255 -16.06 -26.35 5.12
C ASP A 255 -15.43 -25.39 4.08
N SER A 256 -15.86 -24.11 4.09
CA SER A 256 -15.25 -23.04 3.31
C SER A 256 -14.56 -22.01 4.20
N MET A 257 -13.58 -21.30 3.61
CA MET A 257 -13.04 -20.08 4.20
C MET A 257 -13.69 -18.90 3.51
N ASP A 258 -14.58 -18.22 4.23
CA ASP A 258 -15.36 -17.13 3.68
C ASP A 258 -14.61 -15.80 3.87
N ILE A 259 -14.39 -15.09 2.76
CA ILE A 259 -13.70 -13.81 2.75
C ILE A 259 -14.74 -12.70 2.57
N SER A 260 -15.03 -11.95 3.63
CA SER A 260 -15.91 -10.79 3.58
C SER A 260 -15.13 -9.55 3.11
N LEU A 261 -15.77 -8.71 2.28
CA LEU A 261 -15.20 -7.45 1.81
C LEU A 261 -16.15 -6.29 2.13
N THR A 262 -15.65 -5.28 2.84
CA THR A 262 -16.40 -4.06 3.19
C THR A 262 -15.65 -2.84 2.71
N PHE A 263 -16.35 -1.87 2.11
CA PHE A 263 -15.73 -0.60 1.73
C PHE A 263 -16.75 0.53 1.53
N THR A 264 -16.28 1.77 1.56
CA THR A 264 -17.11 2.94 1.23
C THR A 264 -16.98 3.25 -0.25
N ALA A 265 -18.10 3.27 -0.97
CA ALA A 265 -18.09 3.72 -2.35
C ALA A 265 -18.18 5.24 -2.37
N ILE A 266 -17.30 5.92 -3.11
CA ILE A 266 -17.30 7.38 -3.23
C ILE A 266 -17.63 7.79 -4.67
N GLU A 267 -18.21 8.97 -4.84
CA GLU A 267 -18.43 9.59 -6.15
C GLU A 267 -19.31 8.77 -7.13
N LEU A 268 -20.15 7.87 -6.63
CA LEU A 268 -21.04 7.04 -7.48
C LEU A 268 -21.94 7.87 -8.40
N LYS A 269 -22.41 9.04 -7.93
CA LYS A 269 -23.32 9.90 -8.70
C LYS A 269 -22.65 10.54 -9.92
N SER A 270 -21.41 11.02 -9.80
CA SER A 270 -20.69 11.62 -10.93
C SER A 270 -20.31 10.59 -11.99
N MET A 271 -20.19 9.32 -11.59
CA MET A 271 -19.91 8.20 -12.48
C MET A 271 -21.16 7.53 -13.06
N GLY A 272 -22.37 8.00 -12.73
CA GLY A 272 -23.62 7.36 -13.17
C GLY A 272 -23.92 6.02 -12.50
N LEU A 273 -23.22 5.69 -11.41
CA LEU A 273 -23.32 4.43 -10.64
C LEU A 273 -24.18 4.56 -9.37
N SER A 274 -25.02 5.58 -9.28
CA SER A 274 -25.84 5.85 -8.07
C SER A 274 -26.99 4.87 -7.86
N ASP A 275 -27.28 4.02 -8.85
CA ASP A 275 -28.43 3.12 -8.88
C ASP A 275 -28.08 1.69 -8.44
N ILE A 276 -26.86 1.45 -7.94
CA ILE A 276 -26.46 0.18 -7.32
C ILE A 276 -27.39 -0.10 -6.13
N LYS A 277 -28.03 -1.27 -6.14
CA LYS A 277 -28.93 -1.73 -5.08
C LYS A 277 -28.34 -2.92 -4.34
N LYS A 278 -28.87 -3.16 -3.14
CA LYS A 278 -28.68 -4.46 -2.49
C LYS A 278 -29.11 -5.57 -3.46
N GLY A 279 -28.31 -6.61 -3.56
CA GLY A 279 -28.52 -7.77 -4.41
C GLY A 279 -27.78 -7.70 -5.74
N ASP A 280 -27.41 -6.52 -6.23
CA ASP A 280 -26.69 -6.35 -7.49
C ASP A 280 -25.28 -6.94 -7.40
N TYR A 281 -24.81 -7.50 -8.51
CA TYR A 281 -23.45 -7.97 -8.68
C TYR A 281 -22.62 -6.91 -9.39
N VAL A 282 -21.52 -6.49 -8.75
CA VAL A 282 -20.68 -5.37 -9.20
C VAL A 282 -19.23 -5.83 -9.31
N TRP A 283 -18.54 -5.44 -10.38
CA TRP A 283 -17.13 -5.75 -10.55
C TRP A 283 -16.29 -4.98 -9.54
N CYS A 284 -15.50 -5.70 -8.75
CA CYS A 284 -14.65 -5.11 -7.71
C CYS A 284 -13.18 -5.44 -8.00
N VAL A 285 -12.37 -4.40 -8.20
CA VAL A 285 -10.92 -4.48 -8.42
C VAL A 285 -10.22 -3.82 -7.24
N ILE A 286 -9.73 -4.65 -6.31
CA ILE A 286 -9.02 -4.23 -5.11
C ILE A 286 -7.62 -4.83 -5.16
N GLU A 287 -6.71 -4.14 -5.86
CA GLU A 287 -5.36 -4.63 -6.13
C GLU A 287 -4.56 -5.01 -4.85
N PRO A 288 -4.63 -4.26 -3.72
CA PRO A 288 -3.91 -4.64 -2.50
C PRO A 288 -4.34 -5.99 -1.90
N PHE A 289 -5.53 -6.47 -2.23
CA PHE A 289 -6.07 -7.75 -1.75
C PHE A 289 -5.99 -8.86 -2.79
N ASP A 290 -5.40 -8.58 -3.96
CA ASP A 290 -5.37 -9.44 -5.14
C ASP A 290 -6.79 -9.90 -5.54
N LEU A 291 -7.73 -8.95 -5.53
CA LEU A 291 -9.14 -9.20 -5.85
C LEU A 291 -9.51 -8.51 -7.16
N ASN A 292 -9.94 -9.33 -8.12
CA ASN A 292 -10.59 -8.89 -9.36
C ASN A 292 -11.76 -9.82 -9.65
N VAL A 293 -12.89 -9.58 -9.00
CA VAL A 293 -14.05 -10.47 -9.04
C VAL A 293 -15.35 -9.67 -8.98
N GLN A 294 -16.42 -10.24 -9.52
CA GLN A 294 -17.76 -9.69 -9.37
C GLN A 294 -18.32 -10.09 -8.00
N LEU A 295 -18.68 -9.10 -7.19
CA LEU A 295 -19.20 -9.30 -5.84
C LEU A 295 -20.63 -8.81 -5.73
N ARG A 296 -21.42 -9.53 -4.93
CA ARG A 296 -22.79 -9.15 -4.65
C ARG A 296 -22.86 -8.15 -3.51
N ALA A 297 -23.53 -7.03 -3.69
CA ALA A 297 -23.82 -6.10 -2.60
C ALA A 297 -24.84 -6.75 -1.64
N VAL A 298 -24.39 -7.12 -0.44
CA VAL A 298 -25.26 -7.77 0.56
C VAL A 298 -25.91 -6.77 1.50
N SER A 299 -25.24 -5.64 1.76
CA SER A 299 -25.86 -4.54 2.50
C SER A 299 -25.48 -3.20 1.88
N ARG A 300 -26.31 -2.21 2.18
CA ARG A 300 -26.10 -0.82 1.78
C ARG A 300 -26.50 0.10 2.92
N GLU A 301 -25.68 1.10 3.19
CA GLU A 301 -26.05 2.22 4.03
C GLU A 301 -26.13 3.50 3.20
N ASP A 302 -27.24 4.22 3.31
CA ASP A 302 -27.40 5.58 2.80
C ASP A 302 -27.65 6.59 3.92
N TYR A 303 -27.15 7.81 3.71
CA TYR A 303 -27.14 8.87 4.71
C TYR A 303 -28.03 10.04 4.27
N SER A 304 -28.69 10.72 5.22
CA SER A 304 -29.44 11.96 4.91
C SER A 304 -28.52 13.12 4.54
N ASP A 305 -27.26 13.05 4.94
CA ASP A 305 -26.20 13.98 4.57
C ASP A 305 -25.72 13.66 3.15
N GLU A 306 -26.07 14.52 2.18
CA GLU A 306 -25.73 14.33 0.77
C GLU A 306 -24.22 14.42 0.48
N SER A 307 -23.41 14.95 1.41
CA SER A 307 -21.95 14.94 1.30
C SER A 307 -21.32 13.59 1.64
N LYS A 308 -22.06 12.71 2.32
CA LYS A 308 -21.61 11.36 2.66
C LYS A 308 -22.03 10.39 1.57
N SER A 309 -21.04 9.73 0.99
CA SER A 309 -21.28 8.67 0.00
C SER A 309 -21.78 7.40 0.70
N PRO A 310 -22.60 6.57 0.03
CA PRO A 310 -23.13 5.34 0.61
C PRO A 310 -22.04 4.31 0.88
N THR A 311 -22.24 3.53 1.93
CA THR A 311 -21.35 2.42 2.30
C THR A 311 -21.96 1.11 1.82
N PHE A 312 -21.14 0.20 1.28
CA PHE A 312 -21.59 -1.11 0.84
C PHE A 312 -20.80 -2.20 1.57
N THR A 313 -21.52 -3.21 2.03
CA THR A 313 -20.90 -4.50 2.38
C THR A 313 -21.15 -5.44 1.24
N PHE A 314 -20.07 -6.04 0.74
CA PHE A 314 -20.13 -7.06 -0.29
C PHE A 314 -20.07 -8.43 0.34
N GLY A 315 -20.80 -9.36 -0.27
CA GLY A 315 -20.90 -10.73 0.21
C GLY A 315 -19.55 -11.43 0.18
N SER A 316 -19.46 -12.51 0.96
CA SER A 316 -18.21 -13.23 1.08
C SER A 316 -17.85 -13.99 -0.18
N ILE A 317 -16.55 -14.02 -0.50
CA ILE A 317 -15.98 -14.98 -1.45
C ILE A 317 -15.65 -16.23 -0.66
N ALA A 318 -16.44 -17.29 -0.83
CA ALA A 318 -16.17 -18.59 -0.24
C ALA A 318 -15.06 -19.30 -1.04
N LYS A 319 -13.87 -19.47 -0.45
CA LYS A 319 -12.87 -20.40 -0.99
C LYS A 319 -13.28 -21.81 -0.59
N LYS A 320 -13.76 -22.60 -1.56
CA LYS A 320 -14.19 -23.97 -1.31
C LYS A 320 -12.99 -24.88 -0.99
N ALA A 321 -13.28 -25.97 -0.30
CA ALA A 321 -12.34 -27.05 -0.04
C ALA A 321 -11.51 -27.46 -1.27
N SER A 322 -12.15 -27.61 -2.43
CA SER A 322 -11.48 -27.96 -3.69
C SER A 322 -10.37 -26.99 -4.08
N ASP A 323 -10.62 -25.69 -3.93
CA ASP A 323 -9.73 -24.63 -4.42
C ASP A 323 -8.55 -24.46 -3.45
N ILE A 324 -8.83 -24.59 -2.15
CA ILE A 324 -7.80 -24.63 -1.11
C ILE A 324 -6.88 -25.83 -1.35
N ILE A 325 -7.44 -27.02 -1.58
CA ILE A 325 -6.64 -28.23 -1.86
C ILE A 325 -5.87 -28.11 -3.18
N ALA A 326 -6.46 -27.56 -4.23
CA ALA A 326 -5.78 -27.35 -5.51
C ALA A 326 -4.60 -26.39 -5.36
N SER A 327 -4.78 -25.28 -4.63
CA SER A 327 -3.71 -24.33 -4.33
C SER A 327 -2.62 -24.98 -3.48
N PHE A 328 -2.99 -25.75 -2.46
CA PHE A 328 -2.05 -26.46 -1.60
C PHE A 328 -1.25 -27.51 -2.38
N ASN A 329 -1.91 -28.31 -3.22
CA ASN A 329 -1.26 -29.29 -4.08
C ASN A 329 -0.32 -28.63 -5.10
N THR A 330 -0.65 -27.43 -5.59
CA THR A 330 0.23 -26.65 -6.46
C THR A 330 1.46 -26.17 -5.71
N THR A 331 1.29 -25.64 -4.50
CA THR A 331 2.40 -25.25 -3.61
C THR A 331 3.25 -26.46 -3.23
N LYS A 332 2.64 -27.59 -2.87
CA LYS A 332 3.33 -28.84 -2.56
C LYS A 332 4.16 -29.31 -3.75
N LYS A 333 3.60 -29.32 -4.97
CA LYS A 333 4.34 -29.66 -6.19
C LYS A 333 5.50 -28.70 -6.45
N ALA A 334 5.32 -27.40 -6.21
CA ALA A 334 6.39 -26.42 -6.36
C ALA A 334 7.51 -26.66 -5.35
N VAL A 335 7.17 -26.92 -4.08
CA VAL A 335 8.11 -27.25 -3.00
C VAL A 335 8.81 -28.58 -3.27
N ASP A 336 8.09 -29.63 -3.63
CA ASP A 336 8.66 -30.93 -4.01
C ASP A 336 9.58 -30.82 -5.23
N LYS A 337 9.41 -29.81 -6.09
CA LYS A 337 10.32 -29.58 -7.22
C LYS A 337 11.69 -29.05 -6.76
N VAL A 338 11.72 -28.30 -5.65
CA VAL A 338 12.95 -27.67 -5.13
C VAL A 338 13.57 -28.40 -3.95
N ILE A 339 12.78 -29.10 -3.13
CA ILE A 339 13.22 -29.75 -1.89
C ILE A 339 12.86 -31.24 -1.97
N ASP A 340 13.81 -32.09 -1.58
CA ASP A 340 13.56 -33.49 -1.31
C ASP A 340 12.91 -33.61 0.07
N THR A 341 11.60 -33.87 0.07
CA THR A 341 10.77 -33.97 1.27
C THR A 341 11.16 -35.13 2.20
N SER A 342 11.96 -36.10 1.73
CA SER A 342 12.48 -37.20 2.57
C SER A 342 13.76 -36.85 3.32
N THR A 343 14.58 -35.94 2.78
CA THR A 343 15.88 -35.57 3.35
C THR A 343 15.93 -34.13 3.88
N GLY A 344 14.93 -33.31 3.56
CA GLY A 344 14.87 -31.89 3.90
C GLY A 344 15.89 -31.03 3.14
N LYS A 345 16.59 -31.59 2.16
CA LYS A 345 17.63 -30.91 1.38
C LYS A 345 17.08 -30.38 0.05
N ILE A 346 17.70 -29.34 -0.48
CA ILE A 346 17.42 -28.85 -1.84
C ILE A 346 17.81 -29.95 -2.84
N LYS A 347 16.95 -30.21 -3.84
CA LYS A 347 17.24 -31.16 -4.91
C LYS A 347 18.35 -30.63 -5.81
N ASP A 348 19.28 -31.48 -6.21
CA ASP A 348 20.38 -31.10 -7.13
C ASP A 348 19.85 -30.50 -8.45
N SER A 349 18.72 -31.00 -8.94
CA SER A 349 18.04 -30.48 -10.14
C SER A 349 17.44 -29.08 -9.98
N ALA A 350 17.30 -28.58 -8.75
CA ALA A 350 16.81 -27.24 -8.45
C ALA A 350 17.94 -26.22 -8.20
N ILE A 351 19.19 -26.68 -8.18
CA ILE A 351 20.36 -25.81 -8.03
C ILE A 351 20.77 -25.32 -9.41
N ASN A 352 20.56 -24.04 -9.69
CA ASN A 352 21.10 -23.42 -10.90
C ASN A 352 22.60 -23.18 -10.72
N MET A 353 23.43 -24.11 -11.23
CA MET A 353 24.89 -24.02 -11.15
C MET A 353 25.51 -23.14 -12.25
N ASN A 354 24.70 -22.53 -13.14
CA ASN A 354 25.23 -21.72 -14.24
C ASN A 354 25.94 -20.47 -13.69
N GLY A 355 27.25 -20.36 -13.97
CA GLY A 355 28.09 -19.24 -13.55
C GLY A 355 28.69 -19.35 -12.16
N ILE A 356 28.48 -20.47 -11.45
CA ILE A 356 29.14 -20.73 -10.17
C ILE A 356 30.43 -21.53 -10.43
N ALA A 357 31.57 -20.95 -10.07
CA ALA A 357 32.85 -21.64 -10.15
C ALA A 357 32.85 -22.84 -9.19
N THR A 358 33.06 -24.04 -9.74
CA THR A 358 33.30 -25.25 -8.97
C THR A 358 34.57 -25.09 -8.12
N LYS A 359 34.69 -25.87 -7.05
CA LYS A 359 35.90 -25.88 -6.21
C LYS A 359 37.18 -26.13 -7.04
N ALA A 360 37.07 -26.96 -8.09
CA ALA A 360 38.18 -27.24 -9.00
C ALA A 360 38.52 -26.05 -9.90
N GLU A 361 37.52 -25.37 -10.47
CA GLU A 361 37.72 -24.16 -11.27
C GLU A 361 38.32 -23.02 -10.43
N LEU A 362 37.88 -22.87 -9.18
CA LEU A 362 38.44 -21.89 -8.25
C LEU A 362 39.89 -22.22 -7.91
N GLN A 363 40.21 -23.48 -7.64
CA GLN A 363 41.60 -23.90 -7.40
C GLN A 363 42.46 -23.67 -8.64
N SER A 364 41.96 -23.98 -9.83
CA SER A 364 42.67 -23.74 -11.09
C SER A 364 42.87 -22.26 -11.38
N HIS A 365 41.94 -21.39 -10.99
CA HIS A 365 42.11 -19.94 -11.15
C HIS A 365 43.14 -19.38 -10.16
N ILE A 366 43.09 -19.80 -8.89
CA ILE A 366 44.03 -19.32 -7.85
C ILE A 366 45.48 -19.73 -8.16
N SER A 367 45.68 -20.89 -8.79
CA SER A 367 47.01 -21.35 -9.19
C SER A 367 47.46 -20.88 -10.58
N ASN A 368 46.67 -20.06 -11.28
CA ASN A 368 46.97 -19.62 -12.64
C ASN A 368 47.95 -18.43 -12.66
N THR A 369 49.24 -18.73 -12.84
CA THR A 369 50.33 -17.75 -12.92
C THR A 369 50.41 -16.97 -14.24
N VAL A 370 49.55 -17.28 -15.23
CA VAL A 370 49.46 -16.51 -16.49
C VAL A 370 48.57 -15.27 -16.30
N VAL A 371 47.58 -15.36 -15.42
CA VAL A 371 46.60 -14.28 -15.16
C VAL A 371 46.90 -13.56 -13.84
N HIS A 372 47.44 -14.28 -12.85
CA HIS A 372 47.93 -13.69 -11.60
C HIS A 372 49.45 -13.51 -11.65
N ILE A 373 49.93 -12.34 -11.22
CA ILE A 373 51.36 -12.11 -11.07
C ILE A 373 51.93 -13.00 -9.96
N THR A 374 53.11 -13.54 -10.19
CA THR A 374 53.86 -14.28 -9.17
C THR A 374 54.24 -13.35 -8.01
N ALA A 375 54.57 -13.93 -6.86
CA ALA A 375 55.03 -13.15 -5.70
C ALA A 375 56.32 -12.37 -6.02
N GLU A 376 57.16 -12.90 -6.91
CA GLU A 376 58.41 -12.29 -7.37
C GLU A 376 58.14 -11.10 -8.30
N GLU A 377 57.25 -11.25 -9.30
CA GLU A 377 56.84 -10.14 -10.18
C GLU A 377 56.15 -9.00 -9.40
N ARG A 378 55.38 -9.33 -8.37
CA ARG A 378 54.76 -8.35 -7.47
C ARG A 378 55.79 -7.53 -6.70
N ALA A 379 56.87 -8.18 -6.25
CA ALA A 379 57.96 -7.50 -5.58
C ALA A 379 58.69 -6.53 -6.53
N THR A 380 58.86 -6.92 -7.80
CA THR A 380 59.46 -6.04 -8.83
C THR A 380 58.58 -4.83 -9.15
N TRP A 381 57.26 -5.02 -9.26
CA TRP A 381 56.32 -3.92 -9.55
C TRP A 381 56.23 -2.91 -8.39
N ASN A 382 56.17 -3.40 -7.15
CA ASN A 382 56.19 -2.53 -5.97
C ASN A 382 57.49 -1.73 -5.86
N ALA A 383 58.63 -2.29 -6.27
CA ALA A 383 59.90 -1.55 -6.31
C ALA A 383 59.89 -0.44 -7.38
N ALA A 384 59.25 -0.66 -8.53
CA ALA A 384 59.14 0.33 -9.61
C ALA A 384 58.19 1.50 -9.26
N SER A 385 57.14 1.25 -8.47
CA SER A 385 56.19 2.30 -8.03
C SER A 385 56.86 3.40 -7.20
N ASN A 386 57.96 3.11 -6.50
CA ASN A 386 58.71 4.09 -5.69
C ASN A 386 59.58 5.05 -6.54
N SER A 387 59.52 4.99 -7.88
CA SER A 387 60.27 5.88 -8.79
C SER A 387 59.50 7.13 -9.23
N LEU A 388 58.22 7.26 -8.89
CA LEU A 388 57.37 8.42 -9.21
C LEU A 388 57.45 9.58 -8.20
N ASP A 389 58.15 9.42 -7.08
CA ASP A 389 58.26 10.43 -6.02
C ASP A 389 59.20 11.61 -6.35
N ASN A 390 59.68 11.72 -7.59
CA ASN A 390 60.78 12.62 -7.96
C ASN A 390 60.47 13.67 -9.04
N LEU A 391 59.19 13.92 -9.32
CA LEU A 391 58.73 14.87 -10.36
C LEU A 391 59.11 16.33 -10.07
N ASP A 392 59.21 16.70 -8.78
CA ASP A 392 59.50 18.07 -8.33
C ASP A 392 60.96 18.24 -7.87
N SER A 393 61.83 17.25 -8.08
CA SER A 393 63.23 17.39 -7.72
C SER A 393 63.96 18.35 -8.64
N ILE A 394 64.68 19.29 -8.02
CA ILE A 394 65.44 20.32 -8.72
C ILE A 394 66.88 20.26 -8.24
N THR A 395 67.80 20.01 -9.17
CA THR A 395 69.23 20.24 -8.92
C THR A 395 69.53 21.71 -9.17
N TRP A 396 69.97 22.41 -8.14
CA TRP A 396 70.22 23.85 -8.17
C TRP A 396 71.67 24.15 -8.59
N ALA A 397 71.83 25.11 -9.51
CA ALA A 397 73.12 25.63 -9.96
C ALA A 397 73.19 27.15 -9.77
N THR A 398 74.39 27.66 -9.51
CA THR A 398 74.64 29.11 -9.35
C THR A 398 75.04 29.72 -10.70
N PRO A 399 74.38 30.79 -11.18
CA PRO A 399 74.77 31.46 -12.41
C PRO A 399 76.00 32.34 -12.21
N ILE A 400 76.73 32.58 -13.31
CA ILE A 400 77.85 33.53 -13.33
C ILE A 400 77.26 34.93 -13.57
N LEU A 401 77.39 35.80 -12.57
CA LEU A 401 76.90 37.18 -12.63
C LEU A 401 77.79 38.07 -13.52
N LYS A 402 77.16 39.04 -14.18
CA LYS A 402 77.75 39.94 -15.17
C LYS A 402 77.42 41.40 -14.83
N ASN A 403 78.04 42.34 -15.53
CA ASN A 403 77.67 43.78 -15.51
C ASN A 403 77.63 44.40 -14.10
N GLY A 404 78.59 44.00 -13.25
CA GLY A 404 78.75 44.51 -11.89
C GLY A 404 77.79 43.92 -10.85
N TRP A 405 76.89 43.02 -11.26
CA TRP A 405 76.01 42.32 -10.32
C TRP A 405 76.82 41.35 -9.46
N VAL A 406 76.53 41.36 -8.16
CA VAL A 406 77.13 40.45 -7.18
C VAL A 406 76.03 39.73 -6.40
N GLN A 407 76.39 38.59 -5.81
CA GLN A 407 75.53 37.90 -4.85
C GLN A 407 75.20 38.84 -3.70
N TYR A 408 73.92 38.97 -3.34
CA TYR A 408 73.53 39.79 -2.21
C TYR A 408 74.16 39.24 -0.91
N PRO A 409 74.85 40.07 -0.11
CA PRO A 409 75.78 39.60 0.91
C PRO A 409 75.15 39.22 2.26
N ASP A 410 73.85 39.43 2.46
CA ASP A 410 73.17 39.13 3.73
C ASP A 410 73.15 37.62 4.04
N GLN A 411 73.70 37.27 5.21
CA GLN A 411 73.86 35.91 5.70
C GLN A 411 72.71 35.43 6.59
N SER A 412 71.80 36.31 7.03
CA SER A 412 70.74 35.93 7.99
C SER A 412 69.73 34.94 7.42
N TRP A 413 69.43 35.02 6.12
CA TRP A 413 68.51 34.10 5.44
C TRP A 413 69.11 33.40 4.22
N ASN A 414 70.36 33.73 3.88
CA ASN A 414 71.14 33.19 2.75
C ASN A 414 70.34 33.10 1.44
N TYR A 415 70.47 34.11 0.57
CA TYR A 415 69.72 34.22 -0.68
C TYR A 415 70.54 33.86 -1.92
N PRO A 416 71.10 32.64 -2.06
CA PRO A 416 71.97 32.32 -3.17
C PRO A 416 71.17 32.44 -4.46
N ILE A 417 71.66 33.25 -5.39
CA ILE A 417 71.09 33.29 -6.74
C ILE A 417 71.35 31.93 -7.38
N GLN A 418 70.26 31.25 -7.73
CA GLN A 418 70.29 29.90 -8.28
C GLN A 418 69.23 29.74 -9.35
N TYR A 419 69.52 28.84 -10.27
CA TYR A 419 68.55 28.32 -11.21
C TYR A 419 68.53 26.79 -11.15
N GLY A 420 67.39 26.22 -11.49
CA GLY A 420 67.23 24.78 -11.57
C GLY A 420 66.00 24.44 -12.41
N LYS A 421 65.92 23.21 -12.90
CA LYS A 421 64.81 22.73 -13.73
C LYS A 421 64.26 21.44 -13.15
N ASP A 422 62.94 21.37 -13.00
CA ASP A 422 62.25 20.15 -12.58
C ASP A 422 62.16 19.13 -13.73
N PHE A 423 61.68 17.92 -13.41
CA PHE A 423 61.55 16.85 -14.41
C PHE A 423 60.56 17.19 -15.54
N VAL A 424 59.58 18.07 -15.26
CA VAL A 424 58.54 18.49 -16.22
C VAL A 424 58.93 19.75 -17.01
N GLY A 425 60.19 20.18 -16.94
CA GLY A 425 60.75 21.26 -17.74
C GLY A 425 60.47 22.68 -17.25
N THR A 426 59.97 22.86 -16.02
CA THR A 426 59.84 24.17 -15.38
C THR A 426 61.19 24.61 -14.82
N VAL A 427 61.67 25.76 -15.28
CA VAL A 427 62.85 26.41 -14.73
C VAL A 427 62.42 27.34 -13.61
N TYR A 428 63.12 27.25 -12.50
CA TYR A 428 62.96 28.11 -11.34
C TYR A 428 64.20 28.97 -11.19
N LEU A 429 64.00 30.26 -10.97
CA LEU A 429 65.02 31.20 -10.53
C LEU A 429 64.69 31.63 -9.11
N ARG A 430 65.68 31.59 -8.22
CA ARG A 430 65.53 32.04 -6.83
C ARG A 430 66.78 32.72 -6.34
N GLY A 431 66.63 33.68 -5.42
CA GLY A 431 67.73 34.33 -4.72
C GLY A 431 67.78 35.83 -5.00
N ALA A 432 68.85 36.46 -4.52
CA ALA A 432 68.99 37.91 -4.60
C ALA A 432 70.38 38.35 -5.05
N ILE A 433 70.41 39.45 -5.81
CA ILE A 433 71.63 40.09 -6.31
C ILE A 433 71.62 41.58 -5.98
N SER A 434 72.80 42.21 -6.03
CA SER A 434 72.96 43.66 -5.78
C SER A 434 74.06 44.30 -6.61
N SER A 435 74.15 45.64 -6.50
CA SER A 435 75.24 46.50 -6.96
C SER A 435 75.42 46.66 -8.48
N GLY A 436 74.75 45.85 -9.31
CA GLY A 436 74.96 45.87 -10.75
C GLY A 436 74.17 46.94 -11.49
N THR A 437 74.39 47.00 -12.80
CA THR A 437 73.77 48.01 -13.67
C THR A 437 72.37 47.55 -14.11
N ILE A 438 71.37 48.41 -13.91
CA ILE A 438 69.99 48.23 -14.38
C ILE A 438 69.87 48.81 -15.78
N GLY A 439 69.21 48.09 -16.69
CA GLY A 439 68.92 48.59 -18.03
C GLY A 439 68.43 47.52 -18.98
N ASN A 440 67.74 47.98 -20.03
CA ASN A 440 67.30 47.11 -21.11
C ASN A 440 68.51 46.50 -21.83
N ALA A 441 68.46 45.20 -22.09
CA ALA A 441 69.53 44.42 -22.73
C ALA A 441 70.89 44.40 -21.99
N ILE A 442 70.91 44.72 -20.68
CA ILE A 442 72.09 44.56 -19.82
C ILE A 442 71.85 43.34 -18.90
N PRO A 443 72.38 42.15 -19.22
CA PRO A 443 72.11 40.95 -18.44
C PRO A 443 72.76 41.01 -17.05
N ALA A 444 72.00 40.67 -16.02
CA ALA A 444 72.55 40.32 -14.72
C ALA A 444 73.29 38.98 -14.78
N PHE A 445 72.75 38.01 -15.53
CA PHE A 445 73.40 36.76 -15.91
C PHE A 445 72.70 36.14 -17.12
N THR A 446 73.29 35.07 -17.68
CA THR A 446 72.73 34.36 -18.83
C THR A 446 72.54 32.89 -18.48
N LEU A 447 71.34 32.35 -18.71
CA LEU A 447 70.99 30.95 -18.52
C LEU A 447 71.55 30.05 -19.65
N PRO A 448 72.02 28.84 -19.33
CA PRO A 448 72.51 27.89 -20.34
C PRO A 448 71.39 27.35 -21.23
N VAL A 449 71.77 26.80 -22.38
CA VAL A 449 70.84 26.12 -23.30
C VAL A 449 70.10 25.00 -22.55
N GLY A 450 68.79 24.90 -22.76
CA GLY A 450 67.91 23.98 -22.01
C GLY A 450 67.29 24.57 -20.74
N TYR A 451 67.66 25.79 -20.34
CA TYR A 451 67.02 26.55 -19.25
C TYR A 451 66.39 27.87 -19.71
N ARG A 452 66.21 28.04 -21.03
CA ARG A 452 65.80 29.30 -21.65
C ARG A 452 64.32 29.27 -22.02
N PRO A 453 63.59 30.39 -21.87
CA PRO A 453 62.19 30.42 -22.25
C PRO A 453 62.02 30.44 -23.79
N PRO A 454 60.89 29.93 -24.32
CA PRO A 454 60.59 29.97 -25.77
C PRO A 454 60.38 31.39 -26.30
N PHE A 455 59.88 32.28 -25.44
CA PHE A 455 59.53 33.66 -25.75
C PHE A 455 60.01 34.57 -24.61
N PRO A 456 60.20 35.88 -24.82
CA PRO A 456 60.60 36.79 -23.75
C PRO A 456 59.64 36.69 -22.56
N TYR A 457 60.18 36.30 -21.41
CA TYR A 457 59.42 36.11 -20.19
C TYR A 457 59.58 37.34 -19.30
N LEU A 458 58.54 38.16 -19.26
CA LEU A 458 58.48 39.36 -18.42
C LEU A 458 58.02 38.99 -17.01
N PHE A 459 58.69 39.53 -16.00
CA PHE A 459 58.33 39.31 -14.60
C PHE A 459 58.54 40.58 -13.78
N ILE A 460 57.91 40.62 -12.60
CA ILE A 460 58.10 41.67 -11.60
C ILE A 460 58.64 41.00 -10.35
N GLY A 461 59.67 41.60 -9.74
CA GLY A 461 60.25 41.10 -8.51
C GLY A 461 60.42 42.21 -7.48
N VAL A 462 60.90 41.85 -6.29
CA VAL A 462 61.08 42.78 -5.18
C VAL A 462 62.41 43.52 -5.34
N SER A 463 62.39 44.83 -5.18
CA SER A 463 63.59 45.67 -5.08
C SER A 463 63.71 46.26 -3.66
N SER A 464 64.87 46.81 -3.31
CA SER A 464 65.30 47.21 -1.94
C SER A 464 64.27 47.92 -1.07
N VAL A 465 64.49 47.83 0.25
CA VAL A 465 63.68 48.40 1.33
C VAL A 465 63.54 49.93 1.16
N SER A 466 62.33 50.42 0.93
CA SER A 466 62.05 51.85 0.96
C SER A 466 62.32 52.39 2.37
N PRO A 467 63.01 53.54 2.52
CA PRO A 467 63.10 54.24 3.80
C PRO A 467 61.73 54.55 4.42
N ASP A 468 60.70 54.64 3.58
CA ASP A 468 59.35 55.12 3.92
C ASP A 468 58.32 53.97 4.08
N GLY A 469 58.76 52.71 4.04
CA GLY A 469 57.90 51.53 4.23
C GLY A 469 57.03 51.15 3.02
N ILE A 470 57.21 51.78 1.86
CA ILE A 470 56.50 51.42 0.61
C ILE A 470 57.23 50.26 -0.10
N PRO A 471 56.56 49.14 -0.41
CA PRO A 471 57.19 48.03 -1.15
C PRO A 471 57.72 48.48 -2.50
N GLN A 472 59.00 48.21 -2.77
CA GLN A 472 59.64 48.52 -4.05
C GLN A 472 59.67 47.28 -4.95
N TYR A 473 59.55 47.50 -6.25
CA TYR A 473 59.51 46.45 -7.25
C TYR A 473 60.39 46.80 -8.44
N PHE A 474 60.81 45.79 -9.19
CA PHE A 474 61.52 45.96 -10.45
C PHE A 474 60.80 45.19 -11.55
N ARG A 475 60.92 45.65 -12.79
CA ARG A 475 60.55 44.87 -13.97
C ARG A 475 61.78 44.14 -14.49
N GLY A 476 61.66 42.84 -14.68
CA GLY A 476 62.68 41.99 -15.26
C GLY A 476 62.20 41.30 -16.53
N VAL A 477 63.16 40.88 -17.36
CA VAL A 477 62.90 40.05 -18.53
C VAL A 477 63.91 38.93 -18.60
N VAL A 478 63.45 37.72 -18.90
CA VAL A 478 64.30 36.61 -19.37
C VAL A 478 64.07 36.48 -20.87
N THR A 479 65.09 36.80 -21.65
CA THR A 479 65.00 36.74 -23.12
C THR A 479 65.16 35.29 -23.63
N PRO A 480 64.74 34.98 -24.87
CA PRO A 480 64.97 33.66 -25.47
C PRO A 480 66.44 33.26 -25.60
N SER A 481 67.38 34.22 -25.60
CA SER A 481 68.83 33.94 -25.52
C SER A 481 69.28 33.48 -24.12
N GLY A 482 68.38 33.54 -23.13
CA GLY A 482 68.64 33.19 -21.73
C GLY A 482 69.12 34.37 -20.88
N ASP A 483 69.20 35.57 -21.44
CA ASP A 483 69.66 36.75 -20.70
C ASP A 483 68.58 37.20 -19.72
N VAL A 484 68.94 37.23 -18.43
CA VAL A 484 68.10 37.72 -17.33
C VAL A 484 68.49 39.16 -17.08
N CYS A 485 67.63 40.10 -17.45
CA CYS A 485 67.87 41.54 -17.36
C CYS A 485 66.93 42.18 -16.34
N ILE A 486 67.44 43.17 -15.62
CA ILE A 486 66.64 44.05 -14.75
C ILE A 486 66.42 45.34 -15.54
N GLU A 487 65.20 45.54 -16.04
CA GLU A 487 64.87 46.62 -16.98
C GLU A 487 64.71 47.97 -16.27
N ASN A 488 63.99 47.99 -15.15
CA ASN A 488 63.80 49.17 -14.32
C ASN A 488 63.52 48.78 -12.86
N SER A 489 63.68 49.73 -11.94
CA SER A 489 63.27 49.61 -10.53
C SER A 489 62.40 50.81 -10.16
N SER A 490 61.42 50.61 -9.28
CA SER A 490 60.56 51.68 -8.76
C SER A 490 61.29 52.61 -7.78
N SER A 491 62.46 52.21 -7.27
CA SER A 491 63.29 53.02 -6.38
C SER A 491 64.25 53.89 -7.17
N ALA A 492 64.22 55.22 -6.96
CA ALA A 492 65.09 56.16 -7.66
C ALA A 492 66.51 56.25 -7.07
N GLU A 493 66.67 56.03 -5.76
CA GLU A 493 67.93 56.26 -5.03
C GLU A 493 68.66 54.96 -4.66
N LEU A 494 67.94 53.85 -4.45
CA LEU A 494 68.49 52.56 -3.99
C LEU A 494 68.12 51.42 -4.95
N SER A 495 68.06 51.73 -6.24
CA SER A 495 67.46 50.92 -7.31
C SER A 495 68.03 49.50 -7.45
N ASN A 496 69.30 49.30 -7.09
CA ASN A 496 70.05 48.05 -7.27
C ASN A 496 70.67 47.49 -5.97
N GLN A 497 70.27 47.99 -4.80
CA GLN A 497 70.85 47.52 -3.53
C GLN A 497 70.37 46.13 -3.13
N PHE A 498 69.15 45.75 -3.56
CA PHE A 498 68.61 44.42 -3.42
C PHE A 498 67.64 44.16 -4.57
N ILE A 499 67.82 43.05 -5.27
CA ILE A 499 66.95 42.58 -6.35
C ILE A 499 66.64 41.10 -6.08
N GLY A 500 65.43 40.83 -5.62
CA GLY A 500 64.92 39.48 -5.36
C GLY A 500 64.33 38.86 -6.63
N ILE A 501 65.02 37.88 -7.19
CA ILE A 501 64.59 37.18 -8.40
C ILE A 501 63.96 35.86 -7.99
N TYR A 502 62.63 35.83 -7.95
CA TYR A 502 61.85 34.63 -7.63
C TYR A 502 60.79 34.45 -8.69
N THR A 503 61.08 33.59 -9.67
CA THR A 503 60.16 33.35 -10.77
C THR A 503 60.34 31.97 -11.36
N GLN A 504 59.37 31.54 -12.16
CA GLN A 504 59.41 30.27 -12.85
C GLN A 504 58.78 30.38 -14.24
N PHE A 505 59.35 29.65 -15.19
CA PHE A 505 58.85 29.59 -16.56
C PHE A 505 59.19 28.23 -17.18
N LYS A 506 58.51 27.86 -18.26
CA LYS A 506 58.84 26.64 -19.01
C LYS A 506 60.03 26.89 -19.91
N ALA A 507 61.04 26.01 -19.82
CA ALA A 507 62.12 25.99 -20.78
C ALA A 507 61.73 25.24 -22.05
N VAL A 508 62.43 25.55 -23.14
CA VAL A 508 62.45 24.75 -24.38
C VAL A 508 63.65 23.82 -24.38
#